data_AF-A0A3D3CF59-F1
#
_entry.id   AF-A0A3D3CF59-F1
#
_cell.length_a   1.000
_cell.length_b   1.000
_cell.length_c   1.000
_cell.angle_alpha   90.00
_cell.angle_beta   90.00
_cell.angle_gamma   90.00
#
_symmetry.space_group_name_H-M   'P 1'
#
loop_
_entity.id
_entity.type
_entity.pdbx_description
1 polymer ?
#
loop_
_entity_poly.entity_id
_entity_poly.type
_entity_poly.pdbx_seq_one_letter_code
_entity_poly.pdbx_strand_id
1 'polypeptide(L)'
;EFLNHGLHPVIPERGSVGEGDIAVLSHIGLAMIGEGDVFYGGVRMSSMEAHRKAGLKPIDLGPKDGLAIVSCNAFGAGQGALVLADLVELVDQADLIYSASLSALNGN
;
A
#
# COMPACT_ATOMS: atom_id res chain seq x y z
N GLU A 1 1.87 13.91 -6.72
CA GLU A 1 0.43 14.18 -6.95
C GLU A 1 -0.53 13.21 -6.27
N PHE A 2 -0.56 11.91 -6.59
CA PHE A 2 -1.56 10.98 -6.02
C PHE A 2 -1.62 10.99 -4.49
N LEU A 3 -0.46 10.88 -3.82
CA LEU A 3 -0.37 10.95 -2.37
C LEU A 3 -0.90 12.27 -1.81
N ASN A 4 -0.51 13.41 -2.38
CA ASN A 4 -0.92 14.74 -1.92
C ASN A 4 -2.43 14.98 -2.09
N HIS A 5 -3.05 14.37 -3.11
CA HIS A 5 -4.48 14.50 -3.37
C HIS A 5 -5.30 13.37 -2.73
N GLY A 6 -4.68 12.37 -2.10
CA GLY A 6 -5.38 11.21 -1.54
C GLY A 6 -6.06 10.33 -2.60
N LEU A 7 -5.44 10.19 -3.77
CA LEU A 7 -5.85 9.20 -4.79
C LEU A 7 -5.12 7.89 -4.50
N HIS A 8 -5.85 6.88 -4.03
CA HIS A 8 -5.29 5.60 -3.65
C HIS A 8 -5.69 4.54 -4.68
N PRO A 9 -4.77 4.02 -5.52
CA PRO A 9 -5.09 2.95 -6.46
C PRO A 9 -5.70 1.73 -5.78
N VAL A 10 -6.70 1.12 -6.40
CA VAL A 10 -7.25 -0.16 -5.94
C VAL A 10 -6.28 -1.27 -6.35
N ILE A 11 -5.55 -1.81 -5.38
CA ILE A 11 -4.56 -2.86 -5.58
C ILE A 11 -5.08 -4.17 -4.97
N PRO A 12 -5.09 -5.29 -5.71
CA PRO A 12 -5.39 -6.60 -5.14
C PRO A 12 -4.36 -7.00 -4.07
N GLU A 13 -4.83 -7.60 -2.98
CA GLU A 13 -3.97 -8.04 -1.87
C GLU A 13 -2.99 -9.15 -2.26
N ARG A 14 -3.33 -9.95 -3.27
CA ARG A 14 -2.55 -11.12 -3.71
C ARG A 14 -2.24 -11.05 -5.20
N GLY A 15 -1.13 -11.65 -5.59
CA GLY A 15 -0.68 -11.73 -6.99
C GLY A 15 0.82 -11.52 -7.17
N SER A 16 1.51 -10.98 -6.17
CA SER A 16 2.97 -10.92 -6.14
C SER A 16 3.58 -12.27 -5.75
N VAL A 17 4.75 -12.57 -6.33
CA VAL A 17 5.61 -13.71 -5.96
C VAL A 17 6.88 -13.29 -5.19
N GLY A 18 7.08 -11.98 -4.98
CA GLY A 18 8.21 -11.43 -4.21
C GLY A 18 9.52 -11.20 -4.98
N GLU A 19 9.53 -11.37 -6.30
CA GLU A 19 10.66 -11.04 -7.20
C GLU A 19 10.21 -9.94 -8.16
N GLY A 20 10.03 -8.74 -7.61
CA GLY A 20 9.25 -7.69 -8.24
C GLY A 20 7.75 -7.91 -8.00
N ASP A 21 7.10 -6.91 -7.44
CA ASP A 21 5.66 -6.91 -7.18
C ASP A 21 4.86 -6.59 -8.47
N ILE A 22 5.29 -7.16 -9.59
CA ILE A 22 4.94 -6.74 -10.95
C ILE A 22 3.42 -6.75 -11.17
N ALA A 23 2.77 -7.86 -10.80
CA ALA A 23 1.34 -8.03 -11.00
C ALA A 23 0.53 -7.00 -10.21
N VAL A 24 0.88 -6.74 -8.95
CA VAL A 24 0.12 -5.83 -8.09
C VAL A 24 0.43 -4.37 -8.39
N LEU A 25 1.70 -4.03 -8.68
CA LEU A 25 2.11 -2.66 -9.01
C LEU A 25 1.62 -2.20 -10.39
N SER A 26 1.26 -3.13 -11.28
CA SER A 26 0.61 -2.79 -12.55
C SER A 26 -0.69 -1.99 -12.36
N HIS A 27 -1.41 -2.22 -11.25
CA HIS A 27 -2.62 -1.45 -10.90
C HIS A 27 -2.33 0.02 -10.60
N ILE A 28 -1.14 0.33 -10.07
CA ILE A 28 -0.69 1.72 -9.90
C ILE A 28 -0.44 2.34 -11.28
N GLY A 29 0.25 1.62 -12.16
CA GLY A 29 0.50 2.08 -13.53
C GLY A 29 -0.79 2.36 -14.31
N LEU A 30 -1.75 1.43 -14.26
CA LEU A 30 -3.09 1.61 -14.85
C LEU A 30 -3.75 2.87 -14.29
N ALA A 31 -3.74 3.03 -12.97
CA ALA A 31 -4.30 4.23 -12.35
C ALA A 31 -3.62 5.50 -12.87
N MET A 32 -2.29 5.55 -12.97
CA MET A 32 -1.55 6.72 -13.46
C MET A 32 -1.90 7.12 -14.90
N ILE A 33 -2.24 6.16 -15.76
CA ILE A 33 -2.67 6.42 -17.15
C ILE A 33 -4.20 6.61 -17.28
N GLY A 34 -4.92 6.70 -16.16
CA GLY A 34 -6.36 6.95 -16.13
C GLY A 34 -7.23 5.70 -16.29
N GLU A 35 -6.64 4.51 -16.25
CA GLU A 35 -7.33 3.22 -16.29
C GLU A 35 -7.48 2.62 -14.88
N GLY A 36 -8.35 1.60 -14.76
CA GLY A 36 -8.63 0.96 -13.48
C GLY A 36 -9.37 1.87 -12.48
N ASP A 37 -9.34 1.46 -11.21
CA ASP A 37 -10.07 2.11 -10.13
C ASP A 37 -9.13 2.69 -9.06
N VAL A 38 -9.60 3.75 -8.42
CA VAL A 38 -8.96 4.36 -7.25
C VAL A 38 -10.01 4.63 -6.18
N PHE A 39 -9.59 4.68 -4.92
CA PHE A 39 -10.33 5.36 -3.86
C PHE A 39 -9.95 6.84 -3.85
N TYR A 40 -10.96 7.71 -3.89
CA TYR A 40 -10.79 9.16 -3.75
C TYR A 40 -11.87 9.71 -2.82
N GLY A 41 -11.45 10.36 -1.72
CA GLY A 41 -12.37 10.80 -0.67
C GLY A 41 -13.16 9.66 -0.02
N GLY A 42 -12.55 8.46 0.07
CA GLY A 42 -13.19 7.26 0.63
C GLY A 42 -14.14 6.52 -0.33
N VAL A 43 -14.36 7.03 -1.54
CA VAL A 43 -15.26 6.41 -2.53
C VAL A 43 -14.44 5.78 -3.66
N ARG A 44 -14.75 4.53 -4.00
CA ARG A 44 -14.18 3.86 -5.19
C ARG A 44 -14.79 4.43 -6.47
N MET A 45 -13.95 4.82 -7.42
CA MET A 45 -14.37 5.31 -8.73
C MET A 45 -13.29 5.03 -9.78
N SER A 46 -13.61 5.23 -11.05
CA SER A 46 -12.62 5.11 -12.13
C SER A 46 -11.48 6.11 -11.94
N SER A 47 -10.26 5.70 -12.30
CA SER A 47 -9.09 6.58 -12.19
C SER A 47 -9.26 7.87 -13.00
N MET A 48 -9.81 7.78 -14.22
CA MET A 48 -10.09 8.96 -15.06
C MET A 48 -11.01 9.98 -14.37
N GLU A 49 -12.07 9.52 -13.70
CA GLU A 49 -12.97 10.41 -12.97
C GLU A 49 -12.25 11.08 -11.79
N ALA A 50 -11.43 10.33 -11.05
CA ALA A 50 -10.66 10.86 -9.94
C ALA A 50 -9.62 11.90 -10.40
N HIS A 51 -8.93 11.68 -11.52
CA HIS A 51 -8.04 12.67 -12.14
C HIS A 51 -8.77 13.99 -12.40
N ARG A 52 -9.94 13.91 -13.06
CA ARG A 52 -10.76 15.09 -13.36
C ARG A 52 -11.18 15.84 -12.08
N LYS A 53 -11.59 15.12 -11.03
CA LYS A 53 -11.98 15.70 -9.74
C LYS A 53 -10.81 16.34 -9.01
N ALA A 54 -9.62 15.75 -9.10
CA ALA A 54 -8.40 16.24 -8.49
C ALA A 54 -7.66 17.30 -9.33
N GLY A 55 -8.15 17.65 -10.52
CA GLY A 55 -7.48 18.59 -11.42
C GLY A 55 -6.17 18.04 -12.03
N LEU A 56 -6.01 16.72 -12.08
CA LEU A 56 -4.86 16.02 -12.63
C LEU A 56 -5.14 15.55 -14.06
N LYS A 57 -4.07 15.33 -14.82
CA LYS A 57 -4.12 14.66 -16.13
C LYS A 57 -3.43 13.30 -16.02
N PRO A 58 -3.96 12.26 -16.68
CA PRO A 58 -3.24 11.00 -16.84
C PRO A 58 -1.87 11.22 -17.47
N ILE A 59 -0.91 10.36 -17.14
CA ILE A 59 0.43 10.41 -17.73
C ILE A 59 0.49 9.63 -19.04
N ASP A 60 1.35 10.08 -19.95
CA ASP A 60 1.76 9.31 -21.12
C ASP A 60 3.03 8.51 -20.77
N LEU A 61 3.06 7.22 -21.09
CA LEU A 61 4.22 6.37 -20.83
C LEU A 61 5.24 6.45 -21.97
N GLY A 62 6.49 6.72 -21.63
CA GLY A 62 7.63 6.67 -22.53
C GLY A 62 8.34 5.32 -22.55
N PRO A 63 9.50 5.25 -23.22
CA PRO A 63 10.33 4.05 -23.24
C PRO A 63 10.70 3.61 -21.82
N LYS A 64 10.43 2.34 -21.49
CA LYS A 64 10.75 1.69 -20.20
C LYS A 64 9.92 2.15 -18.98
N ASP A 65 9.10 3.19 -19.07
CA ASP A 65 8.33 3.68 -17.91
C ASP A 65 7.40 2.61 -17.31
N GLY A 66 6.72 1.83 -18.16
CA GLY A 66 5.88 0.73 -17.68
C GLY A 66 6.65 -0.28 -16.85
N LEU A 67 7.85 -0.68 -17.30
CA LEU A 67 8.72 -1.59 -16.54
C LEU A 67 9.24 -0.91 -15.26
N ALA A 68 9.61 0.36 -15.32
CA ALA A 68 10.09 1.12 -14.17
C ALA A 68 9.04 1.23 -13.06
N ILE A 69 7.75 1.33 -13.41
CA ILE A 69 6.64 1.35 -12.46
C ILE A 69 6.49 0.00 -11.75
N VAL A 70 6.54 -1.11 -12.49
CA VAL A 70 6.15 -2.44 -11.96
C VAL A 70 7.32 -3.26 -11.43
N SER A 71 8.54 -3.01 -11.90
CA SER A 71 9.72 -3.81 -11.57
C SER A 71 10.39 -3.33 -10.27
N CYS A 72 9.64 -3.30 -9.17
CA CYS A 72 10.16 -3.03 -7.84
C CYS A 72 9.41 -3.82 -6.75
N ASN A 73 9.93 -3.82 -5.52
CA ASN A 73 9.35 -4.53 -4.37
C ASN A 73 8.59 -3.58 -3.43
N ALA A 74 8.03 -2.48 -3.96
CA ALA A 74 7.44 -1.43 -3.15
C ALA A 74 6.21 -1.90 -2.36
N PHE A 75 5.44 -2.85 -2.90
CA PHE A 75 4.28 -3.39 -2.21
C PHE A 75 4.72 -4.23 -1.00
N GLY A 76 5.64 -5.18 -1.22
CA GLY A 76 6.19 -6.00 -0.13
C GLY A 76 6.94 -5.18 0.92
N ALA A 77 7.77 -4.22 0.49
CA ALA A 77 8.48 -3.34 1.41
C ALA A 77 7.54 -2.44 2.23
N GLY A 78 6.49 -1.90 1.60
CA GLY A 78 5.46 -1.11 2.28
C GLY A 78 4.69 -1.93 3.32
N GLN A 79 4.26 -3.14 2.97
CA GLN A 79 3.62 -4.07 3.92
C GLN A 79 4.56 -4.42 5.07
N GLY A 80 5.82 -4.75 4.79
CA GLY A 80 6.82 -5.06 5.81
C GLY A 80 7.08 -3.90 6.77
N ALA A 81 7.10 -2.66 6.27
CA ALA A 81 7.26 -1.48 7.12
C ALA A 81 6.08 -1.28 8.09
N LEU A 82 4.83 -1.48 7.62
CA LEU A 82 3.64 -1.39 8.46
C LEU A 82 3.62 -2.51 9.51
N VAL A 83 3.87 -3.76 9.10
CA VAL A 83 3.94 -4.90 10.02
C VAL A 83 5.02 -4.69 11.08
N LEU A 84 6.18 -4.15 10.70
CA LEU A 84 7.24 -3.87 11.65
C LEU A 84 6.83 -2.80 12.68
N ALA A 85 6.14 -1.74 12.24
CA ALA A 85 5.63 -0.71 13.15
C ALA A 85 4.62 -1.29 14.15
N ASP A 86 3.68 -2.11 13.67
CA ASP A 86 2.68 -2.78 14.52
C ASP A 86 3.35 -3.76 15.51
N LEU A 87 4.38 -4.49 15.06
CA LEU A 87 5.11 -5.44 15.89
C LEU A 87 5.88 -4.78 17.04
N VAL A 88 6.44 -3.58 16.83
CA VAL A 88 7.13 -2.84 17.90
C VAL A 88 6.15 -2.54 19.03
N GLU A 89 4.97 -2.03 18.71
CA GLU A 89 3.94 -1.75 19.73
C GLU A 89 3.42 -3.04 20.38
N LEU A 90 3.23 -4.11 19.59
CA LEU A 90 2.73 -5.38 20.09
C LEU A 90 3.69 -6.04 21.09
N VAL A 91 5.00 -5.96 20.85
CA VAL A 91 6.01 -6.55 21.75
C VAL A 91 6.00 -5.84 23.11
N ASP A 92 5.93 -4.51 23.13
CA ASP A 92 5.84 -3.74 24.37
C ASP A 92 4.58 -4.13 25.17
N GLN A 93 3.44 -4.30 24.49
CA GLN A 93 2.20 -4.76 25.12
C GLN A 93 2.31 -6.20 25.63
N ALA A 94 2.98 -7.08 24.89
CA ALA A 94 3.19 -8.48 25.28
C ALA A 94 4.02 -8.58 26.57
N ASP A 95 5.05 -7.75 26.72
CA ASP A 95 5.87 -7.69 27.94
C ASP A 95 5.06 -7.23 29.15
N LEU A 96 4.19 -6.22 28.98
CA LEU A 96 3.29 -5.77 30.04
C LEU A 96 2.31 -6.88 30.45
N ILE A 97 1.69 -7.55 29.48
CA ILE A 97 0.76 -8.67 29.73
C ILE A 97 1.49 -9.80 30.45
N TYR A 98 2.71 -10.13 30.01
CA TYR A 98 3.53 -11.17 30.62
C TYR A 98 3.86 -10.84 32.09
N SER A 99 4.31 -9.61 32.37
CA SER A 99 4.64 -9.19 33.75
C SER A 99 3.42 -9.22 34.69
N ALA A 100 2.25 -8.79 34.20
CA ALA A 100 0.99 -8.85 34.94
C ALA A 100 0.57 -10.31 35.19
N SER A 101 0.69 -11.16 34.18
CA SER A 101 0.36 -12.59 34.28
C SER A 101 1.28 -13.32 35.26
N LEU A 102 2.58 -13.02 35.23
CA LEU A 102 3.57 -13.58 36.14
C LEU A 102 3.27 -13.19 37.60
N SER A 103 2.96 -11.91 37.82
CA SER A 103 2.59 -11.40 39.14
C SER A 103 1.32 -12.09 39.69
N ALA A 104 0.29 -12.26 38.84
CA ALA A 104 -0.96 -12.91 39.22
C ALA A 104 -0.78 -14.40 39.58
N LEU A 105 0.17 -15.09 38.92
CA LEU A 105 0.50 -16.48 39.21
C LEU A 105 1.41 -16.66 40.43
N ASN A 106 1.85 -15.56 41.06
CA ASN A 106 2.96 -15.58 42.03
C ASN A 106 4.18 -16.34 41.46
N GLY A 107 4.42 -16.14 40.16
CA GLY A 107 5.59 -16.66 39.47
C GLY A 107 6.85 -15.93 39.91
N ASN A 108 8.00 -16.60 39.79
CA ASN A 108 9.31 -15.99 40.05
C ASN A 108 9.73 -15.09 38.90
#